data_AF-A0A7S3UVM5-F1
#
_entry.id   AF-A0A7S3UVM5-F1
#
_cell.length_a   1.000
_cell.length_b   1.000
_cell.length_c   1.000
_cell.angle_alpha   90.00
_cell.angle_beta   90.00
_cell.angle_gamma   90.00
#
_symmetry.space_group_name_H-M   'P 1'
#
loop_
_entity.id
_entity.type
_entity.pdbx_description
1 polymer ?
#
loop_
_entity_poly.entity_id
_entity_poly.type
_entity_poly.pdbx_seq_one_letter_code
_entity_poly.pdbx_strand_id
1 'polypeptide(L)'
;QSPIAAAIYPSSKKRDALPACVRVALYLLWLEVMPLEKAKWEPVLAALPKPEDFLNDGGPMELWSEEEVELVECGQLIAEVRSRAVELRAHYDERVRPCWLQESASDGLLSGLDVPSFEEFQHAVCVVTSRAYGDGDAGCGTSSMLIPGVDLCNHADAGQQNTKHGLAPWGDFIVYAGQSIRKGEEVLVSYGPLPNRLLLAQFGFLLPGPLVSDTALVRLDGLFPATGDEGDGHAEASGGVPYNGPATAVSEAHAEALWAAGPGPGRLGAAG
;
A
#
# COMPACT_ATOMS: atom_id res chain seq x y z
N GLN A 1 1.03 2.86 -21.18
CA GLN A 1 2.36 2.74 -20.49
C GLN A 1 2.74 4.13 -20.01
N SER A 2 3.24 4.28 -18.77
CA SER A 2 3.61 5.60 -18.23
C SER A 2 4.87 6.15 -18.94
N PRO A 3 4.80 7.32 -19.60
CA PRO A 3 5.93 7.92 -20.31
C PRO A 3 7.08 8.29 -19.37
N ILE A 4 6.80 8.63 -18.12
CA ILE A 4 7.83 8.93 -17.11
C ILE A 4 8.48 7.66 -16.60
N ALA A 5 7.71 6.61 -16.33
CA ALA A 5 8.31 5.34 -15.97
C ALA A 5 9.21 4.81 -17.09
N ALA A 6 8.89 5.10 -18.35
CA ALA A 6 9.75 4.79 -19.49
C ALA A 6 10.97 5.73 -19.59
N ALA A 7 10.84 7.02 -19.28
CA ALA A 7 11.96 7.95 -19.25
C ALA A 7 12.96 7.61 -18.13
N ILE A 8 12.45 7.43 -16.90
CA ILE A 8 13.26 7.11 -15.70
C ILE A 8 13.81 5.68 -15.77
N TYR A 9 13.13 4.75 -16.48
CA TYR A 9 13.58 3.38 -16.71
C TYR A 9 13.40 2.93 -18.17
N PRO A 10 14.35 3.26 -19.06
CA PRO A 10 14.21 2.99 -20.49
C PRO A 10 14.25 1.50 -20.86
N SER A 11 14.78 0.63 -19.99
CA SER A 11 14.72 -0.83 -20.19
C SER A 11 13.56 -1.46 -19.43
N SER A 12 12.80 -2.34 -20.09
CA SER A 12 11.64 -3.04 -19.50
C SER A 12 11.99 -3.74 -18.20
N LYS A 13 13.14 -4.43 -18.14
CA LYS A 13 13.63 -5.11 -16.92
C LYS A 13 13.80 -4.18 -15.72
N LYS A 14 14.23 -2.92 -15.92
CA LYS A 14 14.37 -1.95 -14.83
C LYS A 14 13.02 -1.31 -14.48
N ARG A 15 12.16 -1.11 -15.47
CA ARG A 15 10.83 -0.53 -15.30
C ARG A 15 9.88 -1.45 -14.52
N ASP A 16 9.96 -2.74 -14.79
CA ASP A 16 9.15 -3.75 -14.10
C ASP A 16 9.68 -4.04 -12.69
N ALA A 17 10.85 -3.50 -12.34
CA ALA A 17 11.41 -3.56 -10.99
C ALA A 17 10.84 -2.48 -10.03
N LEU A 18 10.01 -1.55 -10.52
CA LEU A 18 9.20 -0.69 -9.66
C LEU A 18 7.81 -1.29 -9.44
N PRO A 19 7.22 -1.14 -8.24
CA PRO A 19 5.83 -1.48 -8.03
C PRO A 19 4.90 -0.75 -9.00
N ALA A 20 3.80 -1.39 -9.40
CA ALA A 20 2.86 -0.81 -10.37
C ALA A 20 2.26 0.51 -9.88
N CYS A 21 1.90 0.58 -8.59
CA CYS A 21 1.38 1.80 -7.98
C CYS A 21 2.38 2.97 -8.06
N VAL A 22 3.67 2.71 -7.86
CA VAL A 22 4.74 3.72 -7.98
C VAL A 22 4.80 4.27 -9.40
N ARG A 23 4.66 3.42 -10.43
CA ARG A 23 4.66 3.89 -11.83
C ARG A 23 3.47 4.80 -12.14
N VAL A 24 2.31 4.55 -11.54
CA VAL A 24 1.13 5.41 -11.67
C VAL A 24 1.32 6.70 -10.87
N ALA A 25 1.88 6.63 -9.66
CA ALA A 25 2.17 7.81 -8.85
C ALA A 25 3.13 8.79 -9.55
N LEU A 26 4.21 8.27 -10.17
CA LEU A 26 5.11 9.07 -10.99
C LEU A 26 4.39 9.72 -12.18
N TYR A 27 3.38 9.05 -12.75
CA TYR A 27 2.55 9.62 -13.80
C TYR A 27 1.71 10.80 -13.29
N LEU A 28 1.11 10.68 -12.10
CA LEU A 28 0.37 11.79 -11.48
C LEU A 28 1.27 13.00 -11.22
N LEU A 29 2.46 12.79 -10.63
CA LEU A 29 3.41 13.88 -10.35
C LEU A 29 3.84 14.64 -11.61
N TRP A 30 4.05 13.91 -12.71
CA TRP A 30 4.38 14.55 -13.98
C TRP A 30 3.21 15.31 -14.60
N LEU A 31 1.98 14.80 -14.47
CA LEU A 31 0.80 15.54 -14.93
C LEU A 31 0.72 16.89 -14.22
N GLU A 32 1.02 16.97 -12.92
CA GLU A 32 1.01 18.23 -12.16
C GLU A 32 1.96 19.30 -12.73
N VAL A 33 3.09 18.90 -13.30
CA VAL A 33 4.10 19.80 -13.87
C VAL A 33 4.02 19.94 -15.40
N MET A 34 3.02 19.32 -16.04
CA MET A 34 2.79 19.38 -17.49
C MET A 34 1.43 19.97 -17.83
N PRO A 35 1.30 21.32 -17.95
CA PRO A 35 0.00 21.99 -18.06
C PRO A 35 -0.90 21.48 -19.19
N LEU A 36 -0.32 21.16 -20.36
CA LEU A 36 -1.08 20.67 -21.51
C LEU A 36 -1.62 19.25 -21.31
N GLU A 37 -0.89 18.41 -20.57
CA GLU A 37 -1.35 17.05 -20.25
C GLU A 37 -2.30 17.08 -19.06
N LYS A 38 -2.00 17.89 -18.04
CA LYS A 38 -2.89 18.17 -16.90
C LYS A 38 -4.30 18.53 -17.36
N ALA A 39 -4.41 19.45 -18.30
CA ALA A 39 -5.70 19.92 -18.81
C ALA A 39 -6.59 18.80 -19.39
N LYS A 40 -6.00 17.70 -19.90
CA LYS A 40 -6.76 16.54 -20.41
C LYS A 40 -7.31 15.68 -19.29
N TRP A 41 -6.64 15.68 -18.13
CA TRP A 41 -6.96 14.85 -16.97
C TRP A 41 -7.57 15.64 -15.82
N GLU A 42 -7.78 16.95 -15.99
CA GLU A 42 -8.24 17.86 -14.94
C GLU A 42 -9.47 17.36 -14.17
N PRO A 43 -10.54 16.81 -14.81
CA PRO A 43 -11.68 16.31 -14.05
C PRO A 43 -11.35 15.12 -13.13
N VAL A 44 -10.37 14.30 -13.52
CA VAL A 44 -9.89 13.17 -12.71
C VAL A 44 -9.00 13.68 -11.60
N LEU A 45 -8.00 14.51 -11.92
CA LEU A 45 -7.04 15.05 -10.96
C LEU A 45 -7.73 15.90 -9.89
N ALA A 46 -8.73 16.70 -10.27
CA ALA A 46 -9.50 17.52 -9.33
C ALA A 46 -10.36 16.69 -8.36
N ALA A 47 -10.64 15.43 -8.67
CA ALA A 47 -11.40 14.52 -7.81
C ALA A 47 -10.49 13.66 -6.91
N LEU A 48 -9.18 13.65 -7.15
CA LEU A 48 -8.23 12.96 -6.29
C LEU A 48 -8.05 13.73 -4.96
N PRO A 49 -7.83 13.01 -3.85
CA PRO A 49 -7.66 13.61 -2.55
C PRO A 49 -6.33 14.33 -2.53
N LYS A 50 -6.37 15.50 -1.94
CA LYS A 50 -5.22 16.36 -1.74
C LYS A 50 -4.60 16.06 -0.37
N PRO A 51 -3.38 16.56 -0.10
CA PRO A 51 -2.74 16.36 1.19
C PRO A 51 -3.63 16.82 2.36
N GLU A 52 -4.36 17.92 2.19
CA GLU A 52 -5.29 18.43 3.21
C GLU A 52 -6.47 17.48 3.48
N ASP A 53 -6.94 16.72 2.48
CA ASP A 53 -8.07 15.80 2.67
C ASP A 53 -7.63 14.63 3.55
N PHE A 54 -6.45 14.05 3.28
CA PHE A 54 -5.89 12.98 4.11
C PHE A 54 -5.52 13.44 5.53
N LEU A 55 -5.06 14.69 5.68
CA LEU A 55 -4.78 15.25 6.99
C LEU A 55 -6.05 15.44 7.85
N ASN A 56 -7.18 15.81 7.21
CA ASN A 56 -8.42 16.12 7.93
C ASN A 56 -9.29 14.88 8.19
N ASP A 57 -9.38 13.98 7.21
CA ASP A 57 -10.36 12.87 7.22
C ASP A 57 -9.75 11.52 7.64
N GLY A 58 -8.43 11.46 7.82
CA GLY A 58 -7.70 10.21 8.07
C GLY A 58 -7.38 9.50 6.76
N GLY A 59 -6.14 9.69 6.28
CA GLY A 59 -5.61 9.01 5.10
C GLY A 59 -4.91 7.67 5.43
N PRO A 60 -4.19 7.08 4.46
CA PRO A 60 -3.35 5.92 4.69
C PRO A 60 -2.35 6.14 5.83
N MET A 61 -2.10 5.11 6.64
CA MET A 61 -1.28 5.22 7.84
C MET A 61 0.18 5.62 7.56
N GLU A 62 0.67 5.42 6.33
CA GLU A 62 1.98 5.91 5.93
C GLU A 62 2.13 7.43 5.99
N LEU A 63 1.03 8.18 6.02
CA LEU A 63 1.02 9.65 6.12
C LEU A 63 0.80 10.16 7.55
N TRP A 64 0.56 9.26 8.51
CA TRP A 64 0.24 9.62 9.88
C TRP A 64 1.47 10.10 10.64
N SER A 65 1.25 10.96 11.63
CA SER A 65 2.28 11.32 12.60
C SER A 65 2.57 10.14 13.55
N GLU A 66 3.72 10.18 14.22
CA GLU A 66 4.04 9.13 15.21
C GLU A 66 3.03 9.12 16.35
N GLU A 67 2.50 10.29 16.75
CA GLU A 67 1.45 10.39 17.77
C GLU A 67 0.16 9.70 17.33
N GLU A 68 -0.22 9.79 16.06
CA GLU A 68 -1.38 9.09 15.51
C GLU A 68 -1.15 7.58 15.42
N VAL A 69 0.05 7.16 15.02
CA VAL A 69 0.44 5.75 14.96
C VAL A 69 0.46 5.12 16.37
N GLU A 70 0.87 5.86 17.40
CA GLU A 70 0.86 5.41 18.80
C GLU A 70 -0.55 5.15 19.35
N LEU A 71 -1.59 5.73 18.75
CA LEU A 71 -2.98 5.41 19.11
C LEU A 71 -3.40 4.01 18.66
N VAL A 72 -2.65 3.39 17.73
CA VAL A 72 -2.95 2.06 17.23
C VAL A 72 -2.33 1.01 18.15
N GLU A 73 -3.14 0.38 19.00
CA GLU A 73 -2.70 -0.69 19.91
C GLU A 73 -2.45 -2.05 19.19
N CYS A 74 -1.91 -2.02 17.97
CA CYS A 74 -1.59 -3.21 17.18
C CYS A 74 -0.15 -3.15 16.66
N GLY A 75 0.79 -3.67 17.46
CA GLY A 75 2.22 -3.66 17.14
C GLY A 75 2.56 -4.29 15.79
N GLN A 76 1.82 -5.32 15.36
CA GLN A 76 1.99 -5.91 14.03
C GLN A 76 1.63 -4.93 12.91
N LEU A 77 0.49 -4.25 13.02
CA LEU A 77 0.05 -3.26 12.03
C LEU A 77 1.04 -2.09 11.97
N ILE A 78 1.45 -1.58 13.12
CA ILE A 78 2.46 -0.52 13.23
C ILE A 78 3.75 -0.94 12.51
N ALA A 79 4.24 -2.15 12.78
CA ALA A 79 5.48 -2.63 12.18
C ALA A 79 5.36 -2.84 10.66
N GLU A 80 4.21 -3.31 10.17
CA GLU A 80 3.92 -3.41 8.73
C GLU A 80 3.89 -2.03 8.05
N VAL A 81 3.26 -1.02 8.67
CA VAL A 81 3.25 0.36 8.17
C VAL A 81 4.67 0.95 8.14
N ARG A 82 5.43 0.80 9.22
CA ARG A 82 6.81 1.31 9.31
C ARG A 82 7.73 0.64 8.28
N SER A 83 7.61 -0.68 8.09
CA SER A 83 8.37 -1.39 7.05
C SER A 83 8.07 -0.84 5.66
N ARG A 84 6.79 -0.61 5.33
CA ARG A 84 6.39 -0.02 4.05
C ARG A 84 6.92 1.40 3.87
N ALA A 85 6.90 2.22 4.93
CA ALA A 85 7.46 3.57 4.88
C ALA A 85 8.98 3.57 4.61
N VAL A 86 9.73 2.65 5.23
CA VAL A 86 11.18 2.47 4.97
C VAL A 86 11.42 2.01 3.53
N GLU A 87 10.67 1.02 3.04
CA GLU A 87 10.79 0.53 1.66
C GLU A 87 10.46 1.62 0.63
N LEU A 88 9.40 2.40 0.88
CA LEU A 88 8.99 3.49 0.02
C LEU A 88 10.06 4.59 -0.03
N ARG A 89 10.65 4.93 1.11
CA ARG A 89 11.76 5.87 1.20
C ARG A 89 12.99 5.37 0.43
N ALA A 90 13.36 4.11 0.60
CA ALA A 90 14.47 3.51 -0.13
C ALA A 90 14.22 3.53 -1.65
N HIS A 91 13.01 3.20 -2.10
CA HIS A 91 12.63 3.32 -3.51
C HIS A 91 12.79 4.74 -4.05
N TYR A 92 12.41 5.75 -3.26
CA TYR A 92 12.57 7.14 -3.64
C TYR A 92 14.06 7.54 -3.74
N ASP A 93 14.82 7.34 -2.66
CA ASP A 93 16.20 7.81 -2.54
C ASP A 93 17.17 7.08 -3.49
N GLU A 94 17.01 5.77 -3.63
CA GLU A 94 17.94 4.94 -4.41
C GLU A 94 17.59 4.87 -5.89
N ARG A 95 16.32 5.10 -6.25
CA ARG A 95 15.86 4.86 -7.63
C ARG A 95 15.14 6.04 -8.26
N VAL A 96 14.08 6.56 -7.65
CA VAL A 96 13.26 7.61 -8.29
C VAL A 96 14.07 8.89 -8.42
N ARG A 97 14.61 9.39 -7.31
CA ARG A 97 15.31 10.67 -7.25
C ARG A 97 16.56 10.70 -8.15
N PRO A 98 17.48 9.71 -8.13
CA PRO A 98 18.65 9.73 -8.99
C PRO A 98 18.30 9.69 -10.48
N CYS A 99 17.34 8.84 -10.87
CA CYS A 99 16.94 8.72 -12.27
C CYS A 99 16.15 9.94 -12.76
N TRP A 100 15.33 10.57 -11.90
CA TRP A 100 14.67 11.84 -12.22
C TRP A 100 15.69 12.95 -12.46
N LEU A 101 16.69 13.10 -11.58
CA LEU A 101 17.77 14.08 -11.75
C LEU A 101 18.54 13.86 -13.05
N GLN A 102 18.85 12.61 -13.37
CA GLN A 102 19.55 12.26 -14.61
C GLN A 102 18.74 12.67 -15.85
N GLU A 103 17.45 12.36 -15.89
CA GLU A 103 16.57 12.72 -17.02
C GLU A 103 16.23 14.21 -17.07
N SER A 104 16.25 14.91 -15.93
CA SER A 104 16.02 16.36 -15.89
C SER A 104 17.21 17.16 -16.39
N ALA A 105 18.41 16.59 -16.28
CA ALA A 105 19.65 17.15 -16.83
C ALA A 105 19.87 16.82 -18.32
N SER A 106 19.01 15.98 -18.91
CA SER A 106 19.05 15.63 -20.34
C SER A 106 18.02 16.47 -21.13
N ASP A 107 18.08 16.43 -22.47
CA ASP A 107 17.03 16.98 -23.34
C ASP A 107 15.80 16.04 -23.43
N GLY A 108 15.51 15.32 -22.34
CA GLY A 108 14.48 14.30 -22.23
C GLY A 108 13.12 14.82 -21.79
N LEU A 109 12.21 13.90 -21.46
CA LEU A 109 10.83 14.19 -21.06
C LEU A 109 10.74 15.06 -19.78
N LEU A 110 11.75 14.97 -18.92
CA LEU A 110 11.81 15.69 -17.64
C LEU A 110 12.73 16.92 -17.69
N SER A 111 13.21 17.31 -18.87
CA SER A 111 14.18 18.38 -19.04
C SER A 111 13.74 19.68 -18.35
N GLY A 112 14.59 20.17 -17.44
CA GLY A 112 14.35 21.41 -16.70
C GLY A 112 13.25 21.35 -15.63
N LEU A 113 12.73 20.17 -15.30
CA LEU A 113 11.77 19.99 -14.21
C LEU A 113 12.49 19.73 -12.89
N ASP A 114 11.95 20.29 -11.81
CA ASP A 114 12.41 19.95 -10.47
C ASP A 114 12.02 18.52 -10.10
N VAL A 115 12.84 17.91 -9.24
CA VAL A 115 12.52 16.60 -8.67
C VAL A 115 11.46 16.79 -7.60
N PRO A 116 10.36 16.00 -7.61
CA PRO A 116 9.36 16.07 -6.54
C PRO A 116 9.99 15.75 -5.19
N SER A 117 9.49 16.35 -4.11
CA SER A 117 9.92 16.02 -2.75
C SER A 117 9.54 14.58 -2.38
N PHE A 118 10.12 14.06 -1.30
CA PHE A 118 9.72 12.74 -0.80
C PHE A 118 8.25 12.74 -0.37
N GLU A 119 7.78 13.82 0.23
CA GLU A 119 6.41 14.00 0.71
C GLU A 119 5.42 14.04 -0.46
N GLU A 120 5.75 14.76 -1.55
CA GLU A 120 4.94 14.76 -2.78
C GLU A 120 4.87 13.36 -3.39
N PHE A 121 6.00 12.66 -3.44
CA PHE A 121 6.08 11.29 -3.91
C PHE A 121 5.27 10.31 -3.05
N GLN A 122 5.42 10.38 -1.73
CA GLN A 122 4.72 9.56 -0.76
C GLN A 122 3.21 9.78 -0.85
N HIS A 123 2.78 11.05 -0.91
CA HIS A 123 1.38 11.40 -1.11
C HIS A 123 0.83 10.81 -2.41
N ALA A 124 1.52 10.97 -3.54
CA ALA A 124 1.08 10.42 -4.82
C ALA A 124 0.96 8.89 -4.79
N VAL A 125 1.87 8.19 -4.11
CA VAL A 125 1.77 6.74 -3.91
C VAL A 125 0.56 6.38 -3.06
N CYS A 126 0.31 7.10 -1.96
CA CYS A 126 -0.84 6.90 -1.08
C CYS A 126 -2.18 7.16 -1.79
N VAL A 127 -2.26 8.18 -2.65
CA VAL A 127 -3.42 8.42 -3.53
C VAL A 127 -3.67 7.22 -4.42
N VAL A 128 -2.62 6.69 -5.05
CA VAL A 128 -2.77 5.53 -5.95
C VAL A 128 -3.16 4.28 -5.17
N THR A 129 -2.49 3.96 -4.07
CA THR A 129 -2.77 2.72 -3.33
C THR A 129 -4.14 2.71 -2.65
N SER A 130 -4.69 3.88 -2.31
CA SER A 130 -6.04 4.00 -1.73
C SER A 130 -7.16 3.98 -2.78
N ARG A 131 -6.85 4.10 -4.08
CA ARG A 131 -7.86 4.24 -5.15
C ARG A 131 -7.71 3.30 -6.34
N ALA A 132 -6.54 2.72 -6.51
CA ALA A 132 -6.25 1.91 -7.67
C ALA A 132 -6.84 0.51 -7.53
N TYR A 133 -7.36 0.02 -8.65
CA TYR A 133 -7.69 -1.38 -8.85
C TYR A 133 -6.49 -2.09 -9.44
N GLY A 134 -6.26 -3.31 -8.97
CA GLY A 134 -5.18 -4.15 -9.47
C GLY A 134 -5.57 -5.61 -9.40
N ASP A 135 -5.25 -6.34 -10.46
CA ASP A 135 -5.19 -7.80 -10.41
C ASP A 135 -3.73 -8.22 -10.21
N GLY A 136 -3.53 -9.11 -9.26
CA GLY A 136 -2.26 -9.78 -9.03
C GLY A 136 -2.29 -11.13 -9.73
N ASP A 137 -2.26 -11.15 -11.07
CA ASP A 137 -2.12 -12.40 -11.78
C ASP A 137 -0.66 -12.90 -11.64
N ALA A 138 -0.51 -14.10 -11.07
CA ALA A 138 0.78 -14.71 -10.78
C ALA A 138 1.66 -14.89 -12.03
N GLY A 139 1.08 -14.84 -13.24
CA GLY A 139 1.80 -14.93 -14.52
C GLY A 139 2.08 -13.60 -15.23
N CYS A 140 1.45 -12.48 -14.84
CA CYS A 140 1.50 -11.20 -15.57
C CYS A 140 2.01 -10.01 -14.74
N GLY A 141 2.36 -10.24 -13.48
CA GLY A 141 2.79 -9.20 -12.55
C GLY A 141 1.62 -8.42 -11.97
N THR A 142 1.91 -7.56 -11.00
CA THR A 142 0.88 -6.70 -10.39
C THR A 142 0.48 -5.59 -11.36
N SER A 143 -0.81 -5.50 -11.66
CA SER A 143 -1.40 -4.33 -12.33
C SER A 143 -1.90 -3.33 -11.28
N SER A 144 -1.87 -2.03 -11.62
CA SER A 144 -2.43 -0.98 -10.78
C SER A 144 -2.98 0.10 -11.72
N MET A 145 -4.27 0.41 -11.57
CA MET A 145 -5.02 1.28 -12.46
C MET A 145 -5.94 2.18 -11.64
N LEU A 146 -5.85 3.49 -11.87
CA LEU A 146 -6.91 4.41 -11.48
C LEU A 146 -8.01 4.35 -12.52
N ILE A 147 -9.25 4.19 -12.06
CA ILE A 147 -10.42 4.01 -12.91
C ILE A 147 -11.37 5.17 -12.62
N PRO A 148 -11.32 6.25 -13.44
CA PRO A 148 -12.10 7.44 -13.19
C PRO A 148 -13.58 7.15 -12.95
N GLY A 149 -14.09 7.63 -11.81
CA GLY A 149 -15.49 7.50 -11.41
C GLY A 149 -15.75 6.26 -10.55
N VAL A 150 -15.04 5.16 -10.77
CA VAL A 150 -15.11 3.97 -9.90
C VAL A 150 -14.35 4.21 -8.61
N ASP A 151 -13.21 4.88 -8.71
CA ASP A 151 -12.36 5.28 -7.58
C ASP A 151 -13.02 6.29 -6.62
N LEU A 152 -14.23 6.75 -6.92
CA LEU A 152 -15.07 7.57 -6.05
C LEU A 152 -16.07 6.75 -5.22
N CYS A 153 -16.27 5.47 -5.55
CA CYS A 153 -17.23 4.61 -4.86
C CYS A 153 -16.62 4.08 -3.56
N ASN A 154 -17.34 4.21 -2.45
CA ASN A 154 -16.88 3.74 -1.15
C ASN A 154 -16.98 2.21 -1.00
N HIS A 155 -16.18 1.69 -0.06
CA HIS A 155 -16.14 0.29 0.29
C HIS A 155 -17.34 -0.14 1.15
N ALA A 156 -17.86 -1.32 0.86
CA ALA A 156 -18.64 -2.11 1.79
C ALA A 156 -18.09 -3.54 1.88
N ASP A 157 -18.22 -4.14 3.06
CA ASP A 157 -17.83 -5.52 3.32
C ASP A 157 -18.66 -6.52 2.50
N ALA A 158 -18.18 -7.75 2.40
CA ALA A 158 -18.82 -8.83 1.68
C ALA A 158 -20.27 -9.05 2.12
N GLY A 159 -21.19 -8.88 1.17
CA GLY A 159 -22.64 -9.01 1.37
C GLY A 159 -23.35 -7.68 1.64
N GLN A 160 -22.61 -6.59 1.84
CA GLN A 160 -23.16 -5.25 2.07
C GLN A 160 -23.08 -4.36 0.82
N GLN A 161 -22.17 -4.65 -0.11
CA GLN A 161 -22.05 -3.94 -1.38
C GLN A 161 -23.30 -4.12 -2.24
N ASN A 162 -23.70 -3.07 -2.97
CA ASN A 162 -24.84 -3.12 -3.88
C ASN A 162 -24.44 -3.19 -5.36
N THR A 163 -23.14 -3.29 -5.62
CA THR A 163 -22.57 -3.44 -6.96
C THR A 163 -21.71 -4.70 -7.09
N LYS A 164 -21.43 -5.04 -8.35
CA LYS A 164 -20.38 -5.96 -8.76
C LYS A 164 -19.54 -5.26 -9.81
N HIS A 165 -18.28 -5.66 -9.92
CA HIS A 165 -17.39 -5.09 -10.92
C HIS A 165 -16.49 -6.16 -11.55
N GLY A 166 -15.89 -5.82 -12.68
CA GLY A 166 -14.91 -6.67 -13.35
C GLY A 166 -14.43 -6.07 -14.65
N LEU A 167 -13.35 -6.64 -15.18
CA LEU A 167 -12.83 -6.29 -16.49
C LEU A 167 -13.58 -7.08 -17.56
N ALA A 168 -14.21 -6.37 -18.50
CA ALA A 168 -14.84 -6.99 -19.64
C ALA A 168 -13.79 -7.62 -20.58
N PRO A 169 -14.15 -8.63 -21.38
CA PRO A 169 -13.23 -9.24 -22.35
C PRO A 169 -12.62 -8.25 -23.37
N TRP A 170 -13.29 -7.12 -23.60
CA TRP A 170 -12.83 -6.06 -24.50
C TRP A 170 -12.01 -4.95 -23.81
N GLY A 171 -11.77 -5.07 -22.50
CA GLY A 171 -10.86 -4.19 -21.75
C GLY A 171 -11.52 -3.07 -20.94
N ASP A 172 -12.84 -2.91 -21.00
CA ASP A 172 -13.54 -1.92 -20.17
C ASP A 172 -13.69 -2.44 -18.73
N PHE A 173 -13.48 -1.57 -17.75
CA PHE A 173 -13.87 -1.86 -16.38
C PHE A 173 -15.35 -1.53 -16.19
N ILE A 174 -16.14 -2.53 -15.83
CA ILE A 174 -17.59 -2.40 -15.69
C ILE A 174 -17.95 -2.50 -14.22
N VAL A 175 -18.72 -1.52 -13.74
CA VAL A 175 -19.46 -1.60 -12.47
C VAL A 175 -20.94 -1.71 -12.80
N TYR A 176 -21.62 -2.69 -12.25
CA TYR A 176 -23.06 -2.88 -12.44
C TYR A 176 -23.74 -3.17 -11.10
N ALA A 177 -25.01 -2.79 -11.02
CA ALA A 177 -25.82 -3.03 -9.84
C ALA A 177 -25.99 -4.55 -9.61
N GLY A 178 -25.58 -5.03 -8.44
CA GLY A 178 -25.80 -6.41 -8.01
C GLY A 178 -27.18 -6.61 -7.38
N GLN A 179 -27.85 -5.52 -7.01
CA GLN A 179 -29.18 -5.44 -6.44
C GLN A 179 -29.84 -4.10 -6.80
N SER A 180 -31.13 -3.94 -6.52
CA SER A 180 -31.83 -2.68 -6.72
C SER A 180 -31.27 -1.58 -5.81
N ILE A 181 -30.81 -0.46 -6.38
CA ILE A 181 -30.31 0.71 -5.65
C ILE A 181 -31.36 1.81 -5.71
N ARG A 182 -31.80 2.32 -4.55
CA ARG A 182 -32.84 3.36 -4.50
C ARG A 182 -32.27 4.73 -4.84
N LYS A 183 -33.14 5.66 -5.29
CA LYS A 183 -32.75 7.07 -5.47
C LYS A 183 -32.26 7.64 -4.14
N GLY A 184 -31.04 8.19 -4.14
CA GLY A 184 -30.39 8.75 -2.96
C GLY A 184 -29.66 7.72 -2.08
N GLU A 185 -29.72 6.43 -2.43
CA GLU A 185 -28.87 5.41 -1.83
C GLU A 185 -27.47 5.45 -2.45
N GLU A 186 -26.45 5.29 -1.61
CA GLU A 186 -25.06 5.30 -2.05
C GLU A 186 -24.73 4.07 -2.90
N VAL A 187 -23.88 4.24 -3.91
CA VAL A 187 -23.35 3.15 -4.72
C VAL A 187 -22.09 2.63 -4.04
N LEU A 188 -22.18 1.43 -3.46
CA LEU A 188 -21.10 0.81 -2.69
C LEU A 188 -20.46 -0.32 -3.47
N VAL A 189 -19.13 -0.33 -3.51
CA VAL A 189 -18.30 -1.36 -4.14
C VAL A 189 -17.57 -2.17 -3.07
N SER A 190 -17.01 -3.32 -3.44
CA SER A 190 -16.05 -4.03 -2.58
C SER A 190 -14.64 -3.72 -3.05
N TYR A 191 -13.72 -3.42 -2.12
CA TYR A 191 -12.28 -3.31 -2.40
C TYR A 191 -11.60 -4.69 -2.31
N GLY A 192 -12.38 -5.75 -2.06
CA GLY A 192 -11.91 -7.09 -1.73
C GLY A 192 -12.29 -7.49 -0.30
N PRO A 193 -12.00 -8.74 0.09
CA PRO A 193 -12.22 -9.24 1.44
C PRO A 193 -11.11 -8.73 2.38
N LEU A 194 -11.12 -7.42 2.66
CA LEU A 194 -10.08 -6.76 3.45
C LEU A 194 -10.48 -6.69 4.94
N PRO A 195 -9.62 -7.12 5.86
CA PRO A 195 -9.84 -6.92 7.29
C PRO A 195 -9.62 -5.47 7.70
N ASN A 196 -10.18 -5.08 8.85
CA ASN A 196 -10.12 -3.71 9.35
C ASN A 196 -8.68 -3.21 9.52
N ARG A 197 -7.75 -4.08 9.90
CA ARG A 197 -6.32 -3.74 9.98
C ARG A 197 -5.77 -3.23 8.65
N LEU A 198 -6.19 -3.80 7.50
CA LEU A 198 -5.73 -3.39 6.18
C LEU A 198 -6.53 -2.17 5.67
N LEU A 199 -7.82 -2.09 5.99
CA LEU A 199 -8.64 -0.91 5.68
C LEU A 199 -8.05 0.34 6.35
N LEU A 200 -7.65 0.24 7.62
CA LEU A 200 -7.00 1.34 8.33
C LEU A 200 -5.65 1.68 7.70
N ALA A 201 -4.78 0.67 7.53
CA ALA A 201 -3.44 0.88 7.00
C ALA A 201 -3.43 1.55 5.62
N GLN A 202 -4.28 1.10 4.70
CA GLN A 202 -4.21 1.47 3.28
C GLN A 202 -5.20 2.56 2.88
N PHE A 203 -6.31 2.72 3.60
CA PHE A 203 -7.39 3.63 3.22
C PHE A 203 -7.78 4.62 4.32
N GLY A 204 -7.28 4.46 5.55
CA GLY A 204 -7.52 5.41 6.64
C GLY A 204 -8.85 5.26 7.37
N PHE A 205 -9.59 4.16 7.17
CA PHE A 205 -10.88 3.95 7.84
C PHE A 205 -11.08 2.53 8.38
N LEU A 206 -12.05 2.40 9.28
CA LEU A 206 -12.53 1.14 9.84
C LEU A 206 -14.02 1.00 9.57
N LEU A 207 -14.48 -0.22 9.28
CA LEU A 207 -15.91 -0.53 9.22
C LEU A 207 -16.42 -0.96 10.61
N PRO A 208 -17.64 -0.52 11.01
CA PRO A 208 -18.21 -0.88 12.30
C PRO A 208 -18.81 -2.29 12.30
N GLY A 209 -18.79 -2.93 13.47
CA GLY A 209 -19.46 -4.21 13.71
C GLY A 209 -18.67 -5.43 13.23
N PRO A 210 -19.25 -6.63 13.34
CA PRO A 210 -18.60 -7.85 12.85
C PRO A 210 -18.58 -7.85 11.32
N LEU A 211 -17.38 -7.90 10.74
CA LEU A 211 -17.21 -8.02 9.29
C LEU A 211 -16.94 -9.46 8.91
N VAL A 212 -17.45 -9.87 7.77
CA VAL A 212 -17.17 -11.17 7.16
C VAL A 212 -15.70 -11.25 6.76
N SER A 213 -15.11 -10.14 6.31
CA SER A 213 -13.71 -10.05 5.92
C SER A 213 -12.74 -9.86 7.09
N ASP A 214 -13.21 -9.60 8.32
CA ASP A 214 -12.30 -9.25 9.40
C ASP A 214 -11.49 -10.47 9.85
N THR A 215 -10.20 -10.24 10.09
CA THR A 215 -9.27 -11.32 10.45
C THR A 215 -8.27 -10.83 11.48
N ALA A 216 -7.98 -11.70 12.44
CA ALA A 216 -6.86 -11.55 13.36
C ALA A 216 -5.74 -12.51 12.94
N LEU A 217 -4.51 -12.01 12.94
CA LEU A 217 -3.34 -12.83 12.67
C LEU A 217 -2.78 -13.37 13.99
N VAL A 218 -2.44 -14.65 14.00
CA VAL A 218 -1.87 -15.31 15.17
C VAL A 218 -0.49 -15.84 14.81
N ARG A 219 0.52 -15.45 15.59
CA ARG A 219 1.89 -15.94 15.41
C ARG A 219 2.01 -17.36 15.96
N LEU A 220 2.34 -18.31 15.09
CA LEU A 220 2.55 -19.70 15.49
C LEU A 220 3.81 -19.85 16.35
N ASP A 221 4.88 -19.10 16.09
CA ASP A 221 6.13 -19.16 16.88
C ASP A 221 5.92 -18.73 18.34
N GLY A 222 4.95 -17.85 18.59
CA GLY A 222 4.55 -17.44 19.94
C GLY A 222 3.64 -18.45 20.64
N LEU A 223 2.99 -19.34 19.88
CA LEU A 223 2.14 -20.42 20.41
C LEU A 223 2.90 -21.72 20.61
N PHE A 224 3.88 -21.98 19.76
CA PHE A 224 4.72 -23.17 19.76
C PHE A 224 6.17 -22.72 19.75
N PRO A 225 6.74 -22.30 20.90
CA PRO A 225 8.16 -22.06 20.98
C PRO A 225 8.86 -23.33 20.51
N ALA A 226 9.75 -23.20 19.52
CA ALA A 226 10.50 -24.32 19.00
C ALA A 226 11.17 -25.04 20.17
N THR A 227 10.70 -26.23 20.51
CA THR A 227 11.40 -27.11 21.43
C THR A 227 12.72 -27.41 20.76
N GLY A 228 13.80 -26.87 21.31
CA GLY A 228 15.14 -27.08 20.81
C GLY A 228 15.37 -28.56 20.58
N ASP A 229 15.92 -28.86 19.41
CA ASP A 229 16.45 -30.17 19.06
C ASP A 229 17.50 -30.53 20.14
N GLU A 230 17.18 -31.49 21.00
CA GLU A 230 18.14 -32.13 21.90
C GLU A 230 19.08 -32.99 21.04
N GLY A 231 19.99 -32.32 20.32
CA GLY A 231 21.17 -32.92 19.73
C GLY A 231 22.28 -32.95 20.78
N ASP A 232 22.59 -34.15 21.27
CA ASP A 232 23.70 -34.44 22.17
C ASP A 232 25.01 -33.72 21.77
N GLY A 233 25.61 -32.97 22.72
CA GLY A 233 27.05 -32.70 22.71
C GLY A 233 27.51 -31.31 23.10
N HIS A 234 27.84 -31.15 24.39
CA HIS A 234 28.77 -30.17 24.98
C HIS A 234 28.29 -28.74 25.30
N ALA A 235 27.86 -28.61 26.57
CA ALA A 235 28.02 -27.52 27.54
C ALA A 235 28.64 -26.17 27.07
N GLU A 236 27.93 -25.06 27.34
CA GLU A 236 28.23 -24.21 28.49
C GLU A 236 27.07 -23.26 28.85
N ALA A 237 27.02 -22.90 30.13
CA ALA A 237 25.86 -22.43 30.88
C ALA A 237 25.31 -21.04 30.48
N SER A 238 23.99 -20.93 30.36
CA SER A 238 23.27 -19.74 30.81
C SER A 238 21.85 -20.12 31.26
N GLY A 239 21.53 -19.78 32.50
CA GLY A 239 20.21 -20.01 33.07
C GLY A 239 19.18 -19.09 32.43
N GLY A 240 18.19 -19.67 31.77
CA GLY A 240 16.96 -19.00 31.36
C GLY A 240 15.79 -19.92 31.71
N VAL A 241 14.92 -19.46 32.60
CA VAL A 241 13.72 -20.20 33.04
C VAL A 241 12.74 -20.30 31.85
N PRO A 242 12.17 -21.48 31.53
CA PRO A 242 11.15 -21.58 30.50
C PRO A 242 9.88 -20.85 30.99
N TYR A 243 9.47 -19.80 30.26
CA TYR A 243 8.32 -18.98 30.58
C TYR A 243 7.04 -19.62 30.02
N ASN A 244 6.18 -20.12 30.90
CA ASN A 244 4.81 -20.58 30.62
C ASN A 244 3.80 -19.59 31.20
N GLY A 245 3.78 -18.35 30.71
CA GLY A 245 2.83 -17.31 31.11
C GLY A 245 2.09 -16.69 29.91
N PRO A 246 0.88 -16.15 30.10
CA PRO A 246 0.18 -15.43 29.04
C PRO A 246 1.00 -14.22 28.58
N ALA A 247 0.88 -13.85 27.31
CA ALA A 247 1.59 -12.72 26.72
C ALA A 247 1.44 -11.47 27.60
N THR A 248 2.56 -10.91 28.01
CA THR A 248 2.65 -9.63 28.74
C THR A 248 3.28 -8.58 27.83
N ALA A 249 3.14 -7.30 28.17
CA ALA A 249 3.78 -6.19 27.45
C ALA A 249 5.31 -6.37 27.24
N VAL A 250 5.97 -7.17 28.07
CA VAL A 250 7.39 -7.51 27.93
C VAL A 250 7.63 -8.55 26.83
N SER A 251 6.72 -9.51 26.64
CA SER A 251 6.78 -10.46 25.52
C SER A 251 6.42 -9.81 24.18
N GLU A 252 5.58 -8.77 24.19
CA GLU A 252 5.25 -7.97 23.01
C GLU A 252 6.43 -7.08 22.59
N ALA A 253 7.06 -6.37 23.53
CA ALA A 253 8.27 -5.57 23.25
C ALA A 253 9.45 -6.43 22.75
N HIS A 254 9.59 -7.66 23.27
CA HIS A 254 10.58 -8.62 22.78
C HIS A 254 10.22 -9.17 21.39
N ALA A 255 8.93 -9.40 21.11
CA ALA A 255 8.45 -9.85 19.81
C ALA A 255 8.57 -8.74 18.74
N GLU A 256 8.41 -7.47 19.10
CA GLU A 256 8.65 -6.30 18.25
C GLU A 256 10.14 -6.15 17.90
N ALA A 257 11.03 -6.32 18.88
CA ALA A 257 12.48 -6.30 18.63
C ALA A 257 12.94 -7.42 17.69
N LEU A 258 12.33 -8.61 17.79
CA LEU A 258 12.57 -9.73 16.88
C LEU A 258 11.91 -9.52 15.50
N TRP A 259 10.77 -8.82 15.43
CA TRP A 259 10.11 -8.47 14.17
C TRP A 259 10.92 -7.47 13.35
N ALA A 260 11.50 -6.45 13.99
CA ALA A 260 12.43 -5.52 13.35
C ALA A 260 13.68 -6.21 12.75
N ALA A 261 13.99 -7.43 13.21
CA ALA A 261 15.14 -8.23 12.77
C ALA A 261 14.75 -9.38 11.80
N GLY A 262 13.47 -9.68 11.62
CA GLY A 262 12.99 -10.80 10.79
C GLY A 262 12.59 -10.37 9.36
N PRO A 263 12.58 -11.29 8.37
CA PRO A 263 12.06 -10.97 7.05
C PRO A 263 10.53 -10.86 7.16
N GLY A 264 10.02 -9.63 7.28
CA GLY A 264 8.59 -9.36 7.35
C GLY A 264 7.81 -10.01 6.18
N PRO A 265 6.57 -10.47 6.41
CA PRO A 265 5.72 -10.99 5.36
C PRO A 265 5.31 -9.83 4.46
N GLY A 266 5.73 -9.88 3.20
CA GLY A 266 5.51 -8.80 2.25
C GLY A 266 6.77 -8.05 1.84
N ARG A 267 7.92 -8.75 1.69
CA ARG A 267 8.93 -8.25 0.76
C ARG A 267 8.24 -8.02 -0.58
N LEU A 268 8.24 -6.78 -1.06
CA LEU A 268 8.08 -6.49 -2.49
C LEU A 268 9.06 -7.38 -3.23
N GLY A 269 8.54 -8.44 -3.85
CA GLY A 269 9.37 -9.47 -4.47
C GLY A 269 10.31 -8.82 -5.46
N ALA A 270 11.62 -8.94 -5.22
CA ALA A 270 12.61 -8.68 -6.24
C ALA A 270 12.40 -9.74 -7.33
N ALA A 271 11.74 -9.36 -8.42
CA ALA A 271 11.72 -10.16 -9.62
C ALA A 271 13.17 -10.33 -10.11
N GLY A 272 13.67 -11.57 -10.04
CA GLY A 272 14.87 -12.01 -10.75
C GLY A 272 14.57 -12.31 -12.21
#